data_AF-A0A7Y3XI01-F1
#
_entry.id   AF-A0A7Y3XI01-F1
#
_cell.length_a   1.000
_cell.length_b   1.000
_cell.length_c   1.000
_cell.angle_alpha   90.00
_cell.angle_beta   90.00
_cell.angle_gamma   90.00
#
_symmetry.space_group_name_H-M   'P 1'
#
loop_
_entity.id
_entity.type
_entity.pdbx_description
1 polymer ?
#
loop_
_entity_poly.entity_id
_entity_poly.type
_entity_poly.pdbx_seq_one_letter_code
_entity_poly.pdbx_strand_id
1 'polypeptide(L)'
;MARKMTLSIDTLRQLAGDMWWSWNEIGQRPFLALDPTLWEAVNHNPTAMLRRVPEAVIAQRLEEPGYQRVLADAVAARDAYYKRAKTQAGKGKRKKRVRVAYFCSEFAVHESLQQYSGGLGVLAGDHVKSASDLNVPLVGVGLFYRQGFYLQQLRSDGTTRIVRPELDPRDLPVQDTGMIIRCPIGRRTIAARIWSLQVGRSVLYLLDSDVKENRPEDRRITQALYQGEPRERLYQQVLLGVGGMMALEALGERPTIYHSNEGHAAFAALYRVACLMRAGRSQNKAIEQVRRTTVFTTHTPVEAGHDRYEMRDANAALGGVLRIGEMNKRDLVALGGEQSSSGDMRLCMTVLALNLSGFVNGVSKIHGDVSRTMWQKVYAGAPTVGEVPITSVTNGVHVGTWLDPLAESFWQKEARIRLTHSAVPSAHMWKRAEGVDAAAFWALRRRLRERLIWIVRYRQVLQARRRGAGPAELAAVGKGLDPDVLTIGFARVWQCISGPTCCFQI
;
A
#
# COMPACT_ATOMS: atom_id res chain seq x y z
N MET A 1 1.50 43.23 -15.92
CA MET A 1 0.98 42.15 -16.77
C MET A 1 1.55 40.83 -16.29
N ALA A 2 0.75 39.96 -15.67
CA ALA A 2 1.17 38.60 -15.36
C ALA A 2 1.31 37.83 -16.67
N ARG A 3 2.52 37.32 -16.96
CA ARG A 3 2.78 36.43 -18.10
C ARG A 3 1.78 35.27 -18.00
N LYS A 4 0.84 35.16 -18.95
CA LYS A 4 -0.07 34.01 -19.07
C LYS A 4 0.84 32.79 -19.22
N MET A 5 0.97 31.97 -18.18
CA MET A 5 1.70 30.71 -18.29
C MET A 5 0.92 29.85 -19.28
N THR A 6 1.43 29.69 -20.50
CA THR A 6 0.92 28.68 -21.42
C THR A 6 1.31 27.32 -20.84
N LEU A 7 0.32 26.55 -20.38
CA LEU A 7 0.55 25.21 -19.86
C LEU A 7 0.89 24.28 -21.02
N SER A 8 1.85 23.38 -20.81
CA SER A 8 2.42 22.53 -21.87
C SER A 8 2.17 21.04 -21.59
N ILE A 9 2.60 20.18 -22.52
CA ILE A 9 2.61 18.73 -22.31
C ILE A 9 3.44 18.32 -21.09
N ASP A 10 4.49 19.08 -20.74
CA ASP A 10 5.30 18.79 -19.56
C ASP A 10 4.53 19.07 -18.27
N THR A 11 3.60 20.04 -18.27
CA THR A 11 2.66 20.24 -17.17
C THR A 11 1.78 19.00 -16.95
N LEU A 12 1.27 18.39 -18.04
CA LEU A 12 0.50 17.15 -17.96
C LEU A 12 1.35 15.99 -17.43
N ARG A 13 2.59 15.85 -17.90
CA ARG A 13 3.53 14.82 -17.44
C ARG A 13 3.85 14.96 -15.95
N GLN A 14 4.05 16.19 -15.47
CA GLN A 14 4.27 16.47 -14.05
C GLN A 14 3.04 16.13 -13.20
N LEU A 15 1.83 16.44 -13.68
CA LEU A 15 0.60 16.07 -12.99
C LEU A 15 0.41 14.55 -12.96
N ALA A 16 0.66 13.86 -14.08
CA ALA A 16 0.55 12.40 -14.18
C ALA A 16 1.53 11.66 -13.25
N GLY A 17 2.75 12.18 -13.10
CA GLY A 17 3.81 11.58 -12.29
C GLY A 17 3.66 11.71 -10.77
N ASP A 18 2.60 12.36 -10.28
CA ASP A 18 2.32 12.54 -8.86
C ASP A 18 0.95 11.97 -8.51
N MET A 19 0.92 10.86 -7.76
CA MET A 19 -0.31 10.14 -7.40
C MET A 19 -1.31 10.97 -6.58
N TRP A 20 -1.02 12.23 -6.24
CA TRP A 20 -1.99 13.18 -5.70
C TRP A 20 -3.33 13.18 -6.46
N TRP A 21 -3.32 13.05 -7.80
CA TRP A 21 -4.55 12.95 -8.59
C TRP A 21 -5.43 11.75 -8.22
N SER A 22 -4.87 10.70 -7.59
CA SER A 22 -5.57 9.46 -7.30
C SER A 22 -6.60 9.58 -6.16
N TRP A 23 -6.59 10.67 -5.39
CA TRP A 23 -7.63 11.02 -4.42
C TRP A 23 -8.12 12.47 -4.57
N ASN A 24 -7.76 13.13 -5.67
CA ASN A 24 -8.19 14.49 -5.99
C ASN A 24 -8.76 14.50 -7.40
N GLU A 25 -10.09 14.44 -7.51
CA GLU A 25 -10.81 14.33 -8.79
C GLU A 25 -10.45 15.47 -9.76
N ILE A 26 -10.19 16.69 -9.26
CA ILE A 26 -9.75 17.82 -10.09
C ILE A 26 -8.44 17.54 -10.84
N GLY A 27 -7.55 16.71 -10.27
CA GLY A 27 -6.32 16.26 -10.93
C GLY A 27 -6.55 15.22 -12.03
N GLN A 28 -7.70 14.56 -12.05
CA GLN A 28 -8.08 13.55 -13.05
C GLN A 28 -8.73 14.20 -14.28
N ARG A 29 -9.44 15.32 -14.10
CA ARG A 29 -10.20 16.03 -15.14
C ARG A 29 -9.39 16.31 -16.42
N PRO A 30 -8.12 16.77 -16.37
CA PRO A 30 -7.37 17.01 -17.60
C PRO A 30 -7.16 15.76 -18.45
N PHE A 31 -7.03 14.59 -17.83
CA PHE A 31 -6.83 13.31 -18.54
C PHE A 31 -8.14 12.76 -19.07
N LEU A 32 -9.21 12.81 -18.27
CA LEU A 32 -10.56 12.46 -18.72
C LEU A 32 -10.99 13.33 -19.93
N ALA A 33 -10.67 14.62 -19.92
CA ALA A 33 -11.00 15.55 -20.99
C ALA A 33 -10.20 15.32 -22.30
N LEU A 34 -9.07 14.61 -22.26
CA LEU A 34 -8.34 14.24 -23.48
C LEU A 34 -9.13 13.21 -24.29
N ASP A 35 -9.49 12.10 -23.64
CA ASP A 35 -10.25 11.00 -24.23
C ASP A 35 -10.97 10.20 -23.12
N PRO A 36 -12.30 10.39 -22.94
CA PRO A 36 -13.06 9.66 -21.92
C PRO A 36 -13.11 8.15 -22.12
N THR A 37 -13.03 7.68 -23.36
CA THR A 37 -13.11 6.25 -23.67
C THR A 37 -11.79 5.57 -23.33
N LEU A 38 -10.67 6.18 -23.74
CA LEU A 38 -9.35 5.69 -23.40
C LEU A 38 -9.09 5.75 -21.90
N TRP A 39 -9.59 6.78 -21.20
CA TRP A 39 -9.47 6.93 -19.75
C TRP A 39 -10.00 5.71 -18.99
N GLU A 40 -11.19 5.23 -19.35
CA GLU A 40 -11.75 3.99 -18.81
C GLU A 40 -10.94 2.75 -19.24
N ALA A 41 -10.46 2.72 -20.49
CA ALA A 41 -9.71 1.58 -21.02
C ALA A 41 -8.34 1.37 -20.34
N VAL A 42 -7.70 2.44 -19.85
CA VAL A 42 -6.41 2.36 -19.14
C VAL A 42 -6.54 2.27 -17.62
N ASN A 43 -7.75 2.04 -17.09
CA ASN A 43 -8.05 2.06 -15.64
C ASN A 43 -7.59 3.37 -14.98
N HIS A 44 -8.00 4.50 -15.56
CA HIS A 44 -7.84 5.81 -14.92
C HIS A 44 -6.37 6.14 -14.64
N ASN A 45 -5.47 5.72 -15.54
CA ASN A 45 -4.02 5.89 -15.42
C ASN A 45 -3.52 7.04 -16.32
N PRO A 46 -3.16 8.20 -15.76
CA PRO A 46 -2.66 9.34 -16.51
C PRO A 46 -1.38 9.05 -17.33
N THR A 47 -0.44 8.28 -16.79
CA THR A 47 0.81 7.96 -17.51
C THR A 47 0.51 7.10 -18.73
N ALA A 48 -0.34 6.08 -18.55
CA ALA A 48 -0.79 5.22 -19.64
C ALA A 48 -1.61 5.98 -20.70
N MET A 49 -2.40 6.98 -20.30
CA MET A 49 -3.12 7.89 -21.21
C MET A 49 -2.14 8.67 -22.08
N LEU A 50 -1.20 9.40 -21.46
CA LEU A 50 -0.28 10.27 -22.18
C LEU A 50 0.63 9.50 -23.16
N ARG A 51 0.86 8.20 -22.92
CA ARG A 51 1.60 7.34 -23.83
C ARG A 51 0.78 6.84 -25.03
N ARG A 52 -0.55 6.76 -24.90
CA ARG A 52 -1.47 6.22 -25.91
C ARG A 52 -2.16 7.30 -26.74
N VAL A 53 -2.37 8.49 -26.18
CA VAL A 53 -2.89 9.64 -26.93
C VAL A 53 -1.79 10.18 -27.85
N PRO A 54 -2.04 10.35 -29.16
CA PRO A 54 -1.06 10.93 -30.07
C PRO A 54 -0.66 12.35 -29.64
N GLU A 55 0.63 12.69 -29.73
CA GLU A 55 1.12 14.02 -29.32
C GLU A 55 0.42 15.18 -30.06
N ALA A 56 0.06 14.99 -31.34
CA ALA A 56 -0.71 15.97 -32.11
C ALA A 56 -2.10 16.26 -31.50
N VAL A 57 -2.77 15.25 -30.96
CA VAL A 57 -4.07 15.42 -30.27
C VAL A 57 -3.88 16.18 -28.96
N ILE A 58 -2.82 15.88 -28.21
CA ILE A 58 -2.49 16.63 -26.98
C ILE A 58 -2.18 18.09 -27.32
N ALA A 59 -1.40 18.34 -28.37
CA ALA A 59 -1.06 19.69 -28.82
C ALA A 59 -2.32 20.48 -29.21
N GLN A 60 -3.21 19.89 -30.01
CA GLN A 60 -4.49 20.50 -30.38
C GLN A 60 -5.35 20.83 -29.15
N ARG A 61 -5.47 19.88 -28.20
CA ARG A 61 -6.21 20.10 -26.95
C ARG A 61 -5.61 21.25 -26.14
N LEU A 62 -4.29 21.36 -26.07
CA LEU A 62 -3.61 22.44 -25.36
C LEU A 62 -3.84 23.83 -25.99
N GLU A 63 -4.27 23.92 -27.25
CA GLU A 63 -4.66 25.19 -27.89
C GLU A 63 -6.09 25.62 -27.51
N GLU A 64 -6.94 24.69 -27.06
CA GLU A 64 -8.33 24.97 -26.68
C GLU A 64 -8.41 25.75 -25.35
N PRO A 65 -9.05 26.94 -25.32
CA PRO A 65 -9.16 27.74 -24.09
C PRO A 65 -9.86 27.01 -22.94
N GLY A 66 -10.85 26.17 -23.25
CA GLY A 66 -11.55 25.35 -22.28
C GLY A 66 -10.64 24.31 -21.61
N TYR A 67 -9.80 23.64 -22.40
CA TYR A 67 -8.86 22.65 -21.90
C TYR A 67 -7.76 23.29 -21.06
N GLN A 68 -7.20 24.44 -21.51
CA GLN A 68 -6.23 25.22 -20.73
C GLN A 68 -6.78 25.61 -19.36
N ARG A 69 -8.07 25.95 -19.26
CA ARG A 69 -8.72 26.23 -17.97
C ARG A 69 -8.80 24.98 -17.08
N VAL A 70 -9.22 23.83 -17.62
CA VAL A 70 -9.27 22.57 -16.88
C VAL A 70 -7.89 22.19 -16.33
N LEU A 71 -6.85 22.32 -17.15
CA LEU A 71 -5.47 22.04 -16.73
C LEU A 71 -4.97 23.06 -15.69
N ALA A 72 -5.26 24.36 -15.87
CA ALA A 72 -4.89 25.40 -14.92
C ALA A 72 -5.53 25.19 -13.55
N ASP A 73 -6.80 24.80 -13.50
CA ASP A 73 -7.53 24.52 -12.26
C ASP A 73 -6.90 23.33 -11.51
N ALA A 74 -6.52 22.27 -12.23
CA ALA A 74 -5.83 21.11 -11.66
C ALA A 74 -4.45 21.47 -11.09
N VAL A 75 -3.66 22.24 -11.83
CA VAL A 75 -2.33 22.72 -11.39
C VAL A 75 -2.47 23.62 -10.17
N ALA A 76 -3.40 24.59 -10.20
CA ALA A 76 -3.63 25.50 -9.08
C ALA A 76 -4.06 24.74 -7.81
N ALA A 77 -4.90 23.71 -7.94
CA ALA A 77 -5.30 22.87 -6.81
C ALA A 77 -4.13 22.05 -6.25
N ARG A 78 -3.28 21.48 -7.11
CA ARG A 78 -2.06 20.78 -6.69
C ARG A 78 -1.09 21.74 -5.99
N ASP A 79 -0.85 22.91 -6.56
CA ASP A 79 0.03 23.91 -5.96
C ASP A 79 -0.51 24.38 -4.60
N ALA A 80 -1.81 24.63 -4.49
CA ALA A 80 -2.47 24.97 -3.24
C ALA A 80 -2.34 23.84 -2.21
N TYR A 81 -2.47 22.58 -2.67
CA TYR A 81 -2.20 21.41 -1.85
C TYR A 81 -0.80 21.50 -1.26
N TYR A 82 0.26 21.58 -2.07
CA TYR A 82 1.66 21.60 -1.60
C TYR A 82 2.01 22.82 -0.75
N LYS A 83 1.49 24.01 -1.08
CA LYS A 83 1.71 25.26 -0.32
C LYS A 83 1.09 25.25 1.08
N ARG A 84 0.13 24.36 1.37
CA ARG A 84 -0.52 24.26 2.69
C ARG A 84 0.51 23.90 3.77
N ALA A 85 1.00 24.91 4.47
CA ALA A 85 1.98 24.78 5.55
C ALA A 85 1.31 24.41 6.88
N LYS A 86 0.94 23.15 7.08
CA LYS A 86 0.61 22.63 8.42
C LYS A 86 1.13 21.20 8.60
N THR A 87 2.36 21.05 9.06
CA THR A 87 2.83 19.82 9.69
C THR A 87 2.13 19.66 11.04
N GLN A 88 1.36 18.58 11.24
CA GLN A 88 0.95 18.18 12.59
C GLN A 88 2.03 17.39 13.33
N ALA A 89 3.13 17.04 12.66
CA ALA A 89 4.32 16.45 13.26
C ALA A 89 5.03 17.49 14.18
N GLY A 90 4.49 17.66 15.39
CA GLY A 90 5.12 18.38 16.49
C GLY A 90 4.58 19.80 16.73
N LYS A 91 3.51 19.93 17.53
CA LYS A 91 3.33 21.13 18.35
C LYS A 91 4.39 21.08 19.47
N GLY A 92 5.57 21.67 19.27
CA GLY A 92 6.59 21.76 20.32
C GLY A 92 7.99 22.21 19.86
N LYS A 93 8.76 22.80 20.80
CA LYS A 93 10.12 23.36 20.58
C LYS A 93 11.21 22.30 20.26
N ARG A 94 10.91 21.01 20.23
CA ARG A 94 11.87 19.94 19.88
C ARG A 94 11.75 19.56 18.41
N LYS A 95 12.35 20.37 17.54
CA LYS A 95 12.63 20.09 16.13
C LYS A 95 13.64 18.94 15.96
N LYS A 96 13.39 17.74 16.50
CA LYS A 96 14.03 16.57 15.91
C LYS A 96 13.37 16.39 14.54
N ARG A 97 14.16 16.37 13.47
CA ARG A 97 13.70 16.09 12.10
C ARG A 97 13.20 14.64 12.07
N VAL A 98 11.98 14.42 12.55
CA VAL A 98 11.32 13.12 12.47
C VAL A 98 11.28 12.75 10.98
N ARG A 99 11.69 11.54 10.67
CA ARG A 99 11.57 10.95 9.33
C ARG A 99 11.21 9.48 9.54
N VAL A 100 10.08 9.07 8.97
CA VAL A 100 9.55 7.71 9.14
C VAL A 100 9.84 6.92 7.87
N ALA A 101 10.48 5.77 8.00
CA ALA A 101 10.53 4.76 6.96
C ALA A 101 9.47 3.71 7.26
N TYR A 102 8.46 3.62 6.38
CA TYR A 102 7.32 2.72 6.50
C TYR A 102 7.47 1.55 5.53
N PHE A 103 7.79 0.38 6.06
CA PHE A 103 8.01 -0.83 5.29
C PHE A 103 6.72 -1.63 5.17
N CYS A 104 6.35 -1.97 3.94
CA CYS A 104 5.25 -2.89 3.67
C CYS A 104 5.51 -3.69 2.40
N SER A 105 5.00 -4.92 2.36
CA SER A 105 5.03 -5.75 1.16
C SER A 105 4.06 -5.29 0.08
N GLU A 106 3.05 -4.48 0.42
CA GLU A 106 2.03 -4.04 -0.54
C GLU A 106 1.56 -2.61 -0.28
N PHE A 107 1.16 -1.91 -1.34
CA PHE A 107 0.62 -0.55 -1.30
C PHE A 107 -0.52 -0.39 -2.32
N ALA A 108 -1.75 -0.24 -1.84
CA ALA A 108 -2.92 0.05 -2.67
C ALA A 108 -3.13 1.56 -2.80
N VAL A 109 -2.32 2.21 -3.62
CA VAL A 109 -2.46 3.66 -3.86
C VAL A 109 -3.62 3.95 -4.82
N HIS A 110 -3.73 3.18 -5.90
CA HIS A 110 -4.75 3.32 -6.94
C HIS A 110 -4.83 2.04 -7.78
N GLU A 111 -5.96 1.76 -8.42
CA GLU A 111 -6.18 0.58 -9.26
C GLU A 111 -5.24 0.47 -10.46
N SER A 112 -4.70 1.60 -10.91
CA SER A 112 -3.68 1.64 -11.98
C SER A 112 -2.34 1.02 -11.55
N LEU A 113 -2.12 0.85 -10.25
CA LEU A 113 -0.90 0.31 -9.67
C LEU A 113 -1.22 -0.95 -8.86
N GLN A 114 -1.12 -2.12 -9.50
CA GLN A 114 -1.49 -3.42 -8.92
C GLN A 114 -0.44 -3.95 -7.93
N GLN A 115 0.04 -3.13 -7.00
CA GLN A 115 1.07 -3.49 -6.00
C GLN A 115 0.45 -3.91 -4.66
N TYR A 116 -0.72 -4.53 -4.69
CA TYR A 116 -1.48 -4.96 -3.50
C TYR A 116 -2.43 -6.12 -3.80
N SER A 117 -2.80 -6.85 -2.75
CA SER A 117 -3.70 -8.00 -2.80
C SER A 117 -4.91 -7.88 -1.87
N GLY A 118 -4.80 -7.14 -0.76
CA GLY A 118 -5.85 -7.11 0.25
C GLY A 118 -5.79 -5.93 1.22
N GLY A 119 -6.38 -6.14 2.41
CA GLY A 119 -6.59 -5.09 3.40
C GLY A 119 -5.31 -4.47 3.97
N LEU A 120 -4.20 -5.23 4.06
CA LEU A 120 -2.92 -4.71 4.53
C LEU A 120 -2.37 -3.64 3.57
N GLY A 121 -2.42 -3.90 2.26
CA GLY A 121 -2.02 -2.97 1.21
C GLY A 121 -2.96 -1.78 1.09
N VAL A 122 -4.27 -1.98 1.29
CA VAL A 122 -5.26 -0.89 1.38
C VAL A 122 -4.91 0.06 2.52
N LEU A 123 -4.63 -0.48 3.71
CA LEU A 123 -4.22 0.34 4.84
C LEU A 123 -2.89 1.06 4.57
N ALA A 124 -1.91 0.38 3.97
CA ALA A 124 -0.63 0.99 3.62
C ALA A 124 -0.79 2.16 2.63
N GLY A 125 -1.66 2.00 1.63
CA GLY A 125 -2.05 3.06 0.70
C GLY A 125 -2.71 4.25 1.40
N ASP A 126 -3.64 3.97 2.32
CA ASP A 126 -4.32 5.01 3.10
C ASP A 126 -3.38 5.72 4.09
N HIS A 127 -2.40 5.01 4.67
CA HIS A 127 -1.37 5.61 5.51
C HIS A 127 -0.50 6.60 4.73
N VAL A 128 -0.04 6.25 3.53
CA VAL A 128 0.85 7.14 2.76
C VAL A 128 0.11 8.37 2.24
N LYS A 129 -1.16 8.23 1.85
CA LYS A 129 -2.04 9.36 1.51
C LYS A 129 -2.32 10.26 2.72
N SER A 130 -2.67 9.65 3.86
CA SER A 130 -2.92 10.39 5.11
C SER A 130 -1.66 11.10 5.61
N ALA A 131 -0.49 10.46 5.50
CA ALA A 131 0.79 11.07 5.83
C ALA A 131 1.06 12.28 4.94
N SER A 132 0.76 12.18 3.65
CA SER A 132 0.86 13.30 2.71
C SER A 132 -0.07 14.47 3.09
N ASP A 133 -1.32 14.19 3.43
CA ASP A 133 -2.33 15.20 3.79
C ASP A 133 -2.04 15.90 5.13
N LEU A 134 -1.46 15.16 6.09
CA LEU A 134 -1.03 15.66 7.39
C LEU A 134 0.38 16.25 7.39
N ASN A 135 1.07 16.17 6.24
CA ASN A 135 2.47 16.56 6.08
C ASN A 135 3.37 15.88 7.12
N VAL A 136 3.17 14.57 7.31
CA VAL A 136 4.06 13.70 8.08
C VAL A 136 5.22 13.31 7.17
N PRO A 137 6.49 13.50 7.60
CA PRO A 137 7.66 13.17 6.79
C PRO A 137 7.88 11.66 6.72
N LEU A 138 7.11 10.99 5.86
CA LEU A 138 7.08 9.54 5.67
C LEU A 138 7.58 9.17 4.27
N VAL A 139 8.45 8.15 4.22
CA VAL A 139 8.79 7.41 3.00
C VAL A 139 8.31 5.98 3.14
N GLY A 140 7.66 5.46 2.11
CA GLY A 140 7.31 4.05 2.03
C GLY A 140 8.42 3.26 1.36
N VAL A 141 8.61 2.02 1.79
CA VAL A 141 9.55 1.07 1.19
C VAL A 141 8.82 -0.23 0.91
N GLY A 142 8.88 -0.67 -0.35
CA GLY A 142 8.24 -1.88 -0.82
C GLY A 142 9.04 -2.58 -1.93
N LEU A 143 8.46 -3.63 -2.49
CA LEU A 143 8.97 -4.27 -3.71
C LEU A 143 8.13 -3.83 -4.92
N PHE A 144 8.76 -3.82 -6.09
CA PHE A 144 8.09 -3.57 -7.35
C PHE A 144 7.77 -4.88 -8.06
N TYR A 145 6.56 -5.40 -7.86
CA TYR A 145 6.10 -6.65 -8.46
C TYR A 145 5.72 -6.44 -9.92
N ARG A 146 6.48 -7.02 -10.85
CA ARG A 146 6.26 -6.88 -12.29
C ARG A 146 4.91 -7.40 -12.77
N GLN A 147 4.31 -8.37 -12.09
CA GLN A 147 2.99 -8.90 -12.42
C GLN A 147 1.90 -8.48 -11.42
N GLY A 148 2.25 -7.63 -10.44
CA GLY A 148 1.34 -7.22 -9.39
C GLY A 148 0.71 -8.40 -8.63
N PHE A 149 -0.56 -8.23 -8.27
CA PHE A 149 -1.45 -9.33 -7.90
C PHE A 149 -2.24 -9.81 -9.12
N TYR A 150 -2.77 -11.03 -9.06
CA TYR A 150 -3.43 -11.60 -10.22
C TYR A 150 -4.81 -10.99 -10.49
N LEU A 151 -5.20 -10.98 -11.77
CA LEU A 151 -6.55 -10.66 -12.21
C LEU A 151 -7.41 -11.92 -12.26
N GLN A 152 -8.55 -11.88 -11.57
CA GLN A 152 -9.55 -12.94 -11.61
C GLN A 152 -10.50 -12.75 -12.81
N GLN A 153 -10.69 -13.79 -13.61
CA GLN A 153 -11.71 -13.86 -14.64
C GLN A 153 -12.60 -15.07 -14.40
N LEU A 154 -13.89 -14.97 -14.76
CA LEU A 154 -14.80 -16.11 -14.73
C LEU A 154 -14.95 -16.68 -16.14
N ARG A 155 -14.82 -18.00 -16.24
CA ARG A 155 -15.12 -18.76 -17.45
C ARG A 155 -16.63 -18.91 -17.62
N SER A 156 -17.06 -19.43 -18.78
CA SER A 156 -18.47 -19.69 -19.07
C SER A 156 -19.11 -20.71 -18.14
N ASP A 157 -18.33 -21.65 -17.62
CA ASP A 157 -18.75 -22.66 -16.63
C ASP A 157 -18.74 -22.13 -15.17
N GLY A 158 -18.46 -20.84 -14.96
CA GLY A 158 -18.37 -20.22 -13.63
C GLY A 158 -17.03 -20.46 -12.91
N THR A 159 -16.11 -21.24 -13.47
CA THR A 159 -14.80 -21.47 -12.86
C THR A 159 -13.88 -20.25 -13.01
N THR A 160 -12.91 -20.12 -12.10
CA THR A 160 -11.95 -19.01 -12.12
C THR A 160 -10.78 -19.28 -13.08
N ARG A 161 -10.50 -18.31 -13.94
CA ARG A 161 -9.25 -18.17 -14.70
C ARG A 161 -8.40 -17.07 -14.09
N ILE A 162 -7.14 -17.36 -13.81
CA ILE A 162 -6.19 -16.38 -13.28
C ILE A 162 -5.36 -15.80 -14.43
N VAL A 163 -5.27 -14.47 -14.50
CA VAL A 163 -4.46 -13.73 -15.48
C VAL A 163 -3.41 -12.91 -14.74
N ARG A 164 -2.18 -12.89 -15.25
CA ARG A 164 -1.06 -12.12 -14.67
C ARG A 164 -0.53 -11.16 -15.74
N PRO A 165 -1.05 -9.93 -15.81
CA PRO A 165 -0.51 -8.95 -16.74
C PRO A 165 0.90 -8.58 -16.30
N GLU A 166 1.80 -8.35 -17.26
CA GLU A 166 3.10 -7.76 -16.97
C GLU A 166 2.95 -6.22 -17.00
N LEU A 167 3.36 -5.59 -15.90
CA LEU A 167 3.36 -4.15 -15.74
C LEU A 167 4.60 -3.56 -16.42
N ASP A 168 4.36 -2.77 -17.46
CA ASP A 168 5.40 -1.95 -18.08
C ASP A 168 5.64 -0.71 -17.20
N PRO A 169 6.84 -0.50 -16.64
CA PRO A 169 7.13 0.68 -15.82
C PRO A 169 6.88 1.99 -16.56
N ARG A 170 6.96 1.99 -17.90
CA ARG A 170 6.69 3.16 -18.76
C ARG A 170 5.21 3.55 -18.79
N ASP A 171 4.31 2.63 -18.42
CA ASP A 171 2.88 2.90 -18.25
C ASP A 171 2.53 3.36 -16.83
N LEU A 172 3.51 3.39 -15.91
CA LEU A 172 3.28 3.68 -14.50
C LEU A 172 3.93 5.01 -14.10
N PRO A 173 3.39 5.71 -13.09
CA PRO A 173 3.97 6.97 -12.57
C PRO A 173 5.22 6.73 -11.70
N VAL A 174 6.01 5.70 -12.02
CA VAL A 174 7.28 5.40 -11.35
C VAL A 174 8.44 6.05 -12.11
N GLN A 175 9.46 6.50 -11.39
CA GLN A 175 10.67 7.08 -11.94
C GLN A 175 11.87 6.22 -11.55
N ASP A 176 12.76 5.95 -12.50
CA ASP A 176 14.03 5.29 -12.20
C ASP A 176 14.95 6.29 -11.50
N THR A 177 15.41 5.93 -10.29
CA THR A 177 16.36 6.76 -9.54
C THR A 177 17.78 6.70 -10.10
N GLY A 178 18.05 5.76 -11.01
CA GLY A 178 19.38 5.44 -11.52
C GLY A 178 20.22 4.61 -10.55
N MET A 179 19.71 4.31 -9.35
CA MET A 179 20.45 3.60 -8.32
C MET A 179 20.14 2.10 -8.33
N ILE A 180 21.19 1.29 -8.12
CA ILE A 180 21.11 -0.16 -7.96
C ILE A 180 21.83 -0.55 -6.68
N ILE A 181 21.11 -1.22 -5.77
CA ILE A 181 21.70 -1.82 -4.56
C ILE A 181 22.08 -3.27 -4.79
N ARG A 182 22.98 -3.77 -3.95
CA ARG A 182 23.53 -5.13 -4.02
C ARG A 182 23.24 -5.89 -2.73
N CYS A 183 22.04 -6.46 -2.63
CA CYS A 183 21.53 -7.11 -1.42
C CYS A 183 22.18 -8.49 -1.20
N PRO A 184 22.78 -8.77 -0.03
CA PRO A 184 23.47 -10.04 0.23
C PRO A 184 22.47 -11.13 0.66
N ILE A 185 21.97 -11.91 -0.31
CA ILE A 185 21.02 -13.01 -0.07
C ILE A 185 21.77 -14.35 -0.17
N GLY A 186 22.04 -14.91 1.00
CA GLY A 186 22.82 -16.12 1.23
C GLY A 186 24.27 -16.03 0.78
N ARG A 187 24.66 -16.84 -0.21
CA ARG A 187 26.00 -16.78 -0.82
C ARG A 187 26.06 -15.88 -2.05
N ARG A 188 24.93 -15.29 -2.44
CA ARG A 188 24.80 -14.45 -3.62
C ARG A 188 24.60 -13.00 -3.23
N THR A 189 24.86 -12.14 -4.19
CA THR A 189 24.51 -10.72 -4.14
C THR A 189 23.50 -10.48 -5.23
N ILE A 190 22.30 -10.03 -4.85
CA ILE A 190 21.19 -9.78 -5.76
C ILE A 190 21.12 -8.28 -6.00
N ALA A 191 21.28 -7.88 -7.26
CA ALA A 191 21.12 -6.49 -7.67
C ALA A 191 19.64 -6.11 -7.64
N ALA A 192 19.30 -4.92 -7.14
CA ALA A 192 17.93 -4.41 -7.22
C ALA A 192 17.94 -2.93 -7.60
N ARG A 193 17.22 -2.60 -8.68
CA ARG A 193 16.99 -1.23 -9.12
C ARG A 193 15.99 -0.57 -8.18
N ILE A 194 16.18 0.72 -7.91
CA ILE A 194 15.28 1.48 -7.06
C ILE A 194 14.42 2.40 -7.92
N TRP A 195 13.10 2.19 -7.84
CA TRP A 195 12.09 3.06 -8.43
C TRP A 195 11.53 3.99 -7.36
N SER A 196 11.24 5.24 -7.72
CA SER A 196 10.51 6.19 -6.87
C SER A 196 9.11 6.44 -7.43
N LEU A 197 8.13 6.60 -6.54
CA LEU A 197 6.75 6.93 -6.86
C LEU A 197 6.30 8.06 -5.93
N GLN A 198 5.93 9.20 -6.51
CA GLN A 198 5.44 10.35 -5.74
C GLN A 198 3.97 10.12 -5.38
N VAL A 199 3.63 10.22 -4.08
CA VAL A 199 2.27 10.11 -3.55
C VAL A 199 1.96 11.35 -2.74
N GLY A 200 1.59 12.43 -3.44
CA GLY A 200 1.51 13.74 -2.82
C GLY A 200 2.87 14.09 -2.21
N ARG A 201 2.96 14.46 -0.93
CA ARG A 201 4.22 14.74 -0.23
C ARG A 201 5.02 13.52 0.19
N SER A 202 4.41 12.34 0.19
CA SER A 202 5.11 11.08 0.51
C SER A 202 5.76 10.51 -0.74
N VAL A 203 6.84 9.76 -0.55
CA VAL A 203 7.54 9.04 -1.62
C VAL A 203 7.53 7.55 -1.29
N LEU A 204 7.20 6.71 -2.27
CA LEU A 204 7.40 5.26 -2.17
C LEU A 204 8.64 4.87 -2.96
N TYR A 205 9.53 4.12 -2.31
CA TYR A 205 10.65 3.47 -2.97
C TYR A 205 10.33 2.00 -3.17
N LEU A 206 10.38 1.55 -4.43
CA LEU A 206 10.04 0.18 -4.82
C LEU A 206 11.28 -0.49 -5.41
N LEU A 207 11.66 -1.63 -4.82
CA LEU A 207 12.83 -2.40 -5.22
C LEU A 207 12.50 -3.41 -6.30
N ASP A 208 13.31 -3.48 -7.34
CA ASP A 208 13.10 -4.37 -8.48
C ASP A 208 14.32 -5.22 -8.77
N SER A 209 14.18 -6.54 -8.58
CA SER A 209 15.22 -7.53 -8.88
C SER A 209 15.29 -7.91 -10.36
N ASP A 210 14.34 -7.46 -11.20
CA ASP A 210 14.33 -7.74 -12.64
C ASP A 210 15.36 -6.87 -13.38
N VAL A 211 16.64 -7.14 -13.12
CA VAL A 211 17.78 -6.50 -13.76
C VAL A 211 18.61 -7.55 -14.50
N LYS A 212 19.20 -7.16 -15.64
CA LYS A 212 19.93 -8.09 -16.53
C LYS A 212 21.15 -8.74 -15.87
N GLU A 213 21.75 -8.11 -14.87
CA GLU A 213 22.90 -8.63 -14.11
C GLU A 213 22.54 -9.83 -13.21
N ASN A 214 21.26 -9.98 -12.84
CA ASN A 214 20.80 -11.08 -12.00
C ASN A 214 20.55 -12.34 -12.81
N ARG A 215 20.73 -13.49 -12.15
CA ARG A 215 20.32 -14.79 -12.70
C ARG A 215 18.80 -14.83 -12.93
N PRO A 216 18.32 -15.63 -13.89
CA PRO A 216 16.88 -15.76 -14.15
C PRO A 216 16.05 -16.06 -12.90
N GLU A 217 16.53 -16.93 -12.00
CA GLU A 217 15.79 -17.21 -10.76
C GLU A 217 15.77 -16.04 -9.77
N ASP A 218 16.83 -15.22 -9.73
CA ASP A 218 16.94 -14.08 -8.82
C ASP A 218 16.08 -12.90 -9.31
N ARG A 219 15.91 -12.75 -10.63
CA ARG A 219 14.97 -11.78 -11.25
C ARG A 219 13.51 -12.07 -10.88
N ARG A 220 13.17 -13.33 -10.59
CA ARG A 220 11.81 -13.73 -10.22
C ARG A 220 11.41 -13.34 -8.79
N ILE A 221 12.34 -12.89 -7.95
CA ILE A 221 12.02 -12.44 -6.59
C ILE A 221 10.96 -11.35 -6.63
N THR A 222 11.02 -10.42 -7.59
CA THR A 222 10.02 -9.36 -7.77
C THR A 222 9.03 -9.65 -8.90
N GLN A 223 8.80 -10.92 -9.24
CA GLN A 223 7.85 -11.28 -10.30
C GLN A 223 6.40 -10.98 -9.90
N ALA A 224 5.93 -11.52 -8.77
CA ALA A 224 4.53 -11.43 -8.36
C ALA A 224 4.37 -11.35 -6.83
N LEU A 225 3.33 -10.66 -6.38
CA LEU A 225 3.02 -10.47 -4.96
C LEU A 225 2.46 -11.76 -4.34
N TYR A 226 3.01 -12.13 -3.17
CA TYR A 226 2.64 -13.33 -2.40
C TYR A 226 2.63 -14.63 -3.20
N GLN A 227 3.51 -14.73 -4.19
CA GLN A 227 3.73 -15.96 -4.93
C GLN A 227 5.07 -16.59 -4.60
N GLY A 228 5.12 -17.89 -4.85
CA GLY A 228 6.34 -18.67 -4.79
C GLY A 228 6.38 -19.65 -3.63
N GLU A 229 7.29 -20.60 -3.76
CA GLU A 229 7.65 -21.54 -2.70
C GLU A 229 8.15 -20.78 -1.45
N PRO A 230 8.12 -21.38 -0.24
CA PRO A 230 8.57 -20.72 0.99
C PRO A 230 9.93 -20.02 0.87
N ARG A 231 10.86 -20.60 0.09
CA ARG A 231 12.17 -20.02 -0.19
C ARG A 231 12.11 -18.69 -0.97
N GLU A 232 11.23 -18.58 -1.97
CA GLU A 232 11.08 -17.36 -2.76
C GLU A 232 10.45 -16.24 -1.91
N ARG A 233 9.44 -16.57 -1.09
CA ARG A 233 8.87 -15.62 -0.12
C ARG A 233 9.91 -15.15 0.90
N LEU A 234 10.77 -16.05 1.39
CA LEU A 234 11.88 -15.68 2.27
C LEU A 234 12.83 -14.69 1.57
N TYR A 235 13.19 -14.92 0.30
CA TYR A 235 14.07 -14.02 -0.44
C TYR A 235 13.41 -12.66 -0.73
N GLN A 236 12.10 -12.63 -1.00
CA GLN A 236 11.33 -11.40 -1.09
C GLN A 236 11.41 -10.60 0.22
N GLN A 237 11.23 -11.25 1.36
CA GLN A 237 11.30 -10.59 2.67
C GLN A 237 12.71 -10.10 3.00
N VAL A 238 13.75 -10.86 2.63
CA VAL A 238 15.14 -10.39 2.78
C VAL A 238 15.38 -9.17 1.88
N LEU A 239 14.94 -9.19 0.61
CA LEU A 239 15.07 -8.04 -0.27
C LEU A 239 14.28 -6.83 0.23
N LEU A 240 13.06 -7.02 0.73
CA LEU A 240 12.22 -5.96 1.28
C LEU A 240 12.86 -5.32 2.52
N GLY A 241 13.30 -6.13 3.49
CA GLY A 241 13.88 -5.64 4.73
C GLY A 241 15.31 -5.12 4.56
N VAL A 242 16.22 -6.00 4.13
CA VAL A 242 17.65 -5.70 3.99
C VAL A 242 17.90 -4.77 2.80
N GLY A 243 17.35 -5.12 1.64
CA GLY A 243 17.48 -4.30 0.43
C GLY A 243 16.81 -2.94 0.60
N GLY A 244 15.67 -2.88 1.29
CA GLY A 244 15.01 -1.62 1.62
C GLY A 244 15.86 -0.70 2.50
N MET A 245 16.53 -1.24 3.52
CA MET A 245 17.50 -0.46 4.31
C MET A 245 18.67 0.05 3.46
N MET A 246 19.24 -0.82 2.63
CA MET A 246 20.33 -0.43 1.73
C MET A 246 19.89 0.62 0.70
N ALA A 247 18.64 0.59 0.23
CA ALA A 247 18.10 1.59 -0.68
C ALA A 247 17.93 2.96 -0.01
N LEU A 248 17.42 2.99 1.23
CA LEU A 248 17.36 4.22 2.01
C LEU A 248 18.74 4.84 2.19
N GLU A 249 19.76 4.03 2.52
CA GLU A 249 21.15 4.49 2.63
C GLU A 249 21.67 5.04 1.30
N ALA A 250 21.46 4.32 0.19
CA ALA A 250 21.91 4.73 -1.13
C ALA A 250 21.28 6.08 -1.56
N LEU A 251 19.99 6.26 -1.29
CA LEU A 251 19.24 7.49 -1.58
C LEU A 251 19.52 8.64 -0.60
N GLY A 252 20.37 8.43 0.42
CA GLY A 252 20.68 9.45 1.43
C GLY A 252 19.53 9.75 2.40
N GLU A 253 18.52 8.88 2.47
CA GLU A 253 17.43 8.98 3.43
C GLU A 253 17.95 8.71 4.84
N ARG A 254 17.54 9.53 5.82
CA ARG A 254 17.94 9.37 7.23
C ARG A 254 16.73 9.22 8.15
N PRO A 255 16.04 8.07 8.12
CA PRO A 255 14.90 7.83 8.99
C PRO A 255 15.31 7.79 10.46
N THR A 256 14.51 8.44 11.30
CA THR A 256 14.62 8.38 12.75
C THR A 256 13.73 7.30 13.36
N ILE A 257 12.69 6.88 12.63
CA ILE A 257 11.72 5.86 13.02
C ILE A 257 11.54 4.89 11.85
N TYR A 258 11.49 3.60 12.17
CA TYR A 258 11.31 2.50 11.23
C TYR A 258 10.04 1.78 11.61
N HIS A 259 9.05 1.71 10.72
CA HIS A 259 7.76 1.09 10.98
C HIS A 259 7.59 -0.11 10.06
N SER A 260 7.55 -1.30 10.62
CA SER A 260 7.21 -2.53 9.91
C SER A 260 5.71 -2.78 9.97
N ASN A 261 5.05 -2.76 8.82
CA ASN A 261 3.64 -3.11 8.68
C ASN A 261 3.52 -4.62 8.40
N GLU A 262 3.20 -5.39 9.44
CA GLU A 262 3.35 -6.86 9.49
C GLU A 262 4.82 -7.34 9.45
N GLY A 263 5.04 -8.63 9.75
CA GLY A 263 6.34 -9.25 9.92
C GLY A 263 7.20 -9.34 8.65
N HIS A 264 6.63 -9.08 7.46
CA HIS A 264 7.30 -9.26 6.17
C HIS A 264 8.63 -8.48 6.03
N ALA A 265 8.78 -7.36 6.74
CA ALA A 265 9.98 -6.53 6.70
C ALA A 265 10.85 -6.61 7.96
N ALA A 266 10.64 -7.61 8.84
CA ALA A 266 11.37 -7.73 10.10
C ALA A 266 12.91 -7.79 9.92
N PHE A 267 13.39 -8.27 8.77
CA PHE A 267 14.82 -8.27 8.44
C PHE A 267 15.45 -6.89 8.29
N ALA A 268 14.66 -5.82 8.10
CA ALA A 268 15.17 -4.45 8.18
C ALA A 268 15.78 -4.17 9.56
N ALA A 269 15.10 -4.59 10.63
CA ALA A 269 15.59 -4.41 11.99
C ALA A 269 16.83 -5.28 12.27
N LEU A 270 16.87 -6.52 11.77
CA LEU A 270 18.03 -7.39 11.88
C LEU A 270 19.26 -6.80 11.17
N TYR A 271 19.09 -6.27 9.96
CA TYR A 271 20.18 -5.61 9.23
C TYR A 271 20.73 -4.40 9.98
N ARG A 272 19.86 -3.61 10.62
CA ARG A 272 20.27 -2.49 11.46
C ARG A 272 21.07 -2.93 12.68
N VAL A 273 20.71 -4.05 13.32
CA VAL A 273 21.52 -4.64 14.41
C VAL A 273 22.90 -5.02 13.87
N ALA A 274 22.96 -5.75 12.75
CA ALA A 274 24.22 -6.16 12.13
C ALA A 274 25.12 -4.96 11.79
N CYS A 275 24.56 -3.88 11.23
CA CYS A 275 25.31 -2.67 10.91
C CYS A 275 25.86 -1.94 12.14
N LEU A 276 25.11 -1.90 13.25
CA LEU A 276 25.57 -1.33 14.51
C LEU A 276 26.68 -2.18 15.13
N MET A 277 26.57 -3.50 15.05
CA MET A 277 27.61 -4.42 15.52
C MET A 277 28.90 -4.26 14.71
N ARG A 278 28.80 -4.18 13.38
CA ARG A 278 29.94 -3.84 12.50
C ARG A 278 30.61 -2.52 12.90
N ALA A 279 29.83 -1.55 13.38
CA ALA A 279 30.34 -0.26 13.85
C ALA A 279 30.90 -0.31 15.30
N GLY A 280 31.11 -1.50 15.87
CA GLY A 280 31.73 -1.70 17.18
C GLY A 280 30.77 -1.67 18.38
N ARG A 281 29.44 -1.66 18.16
CA ARG A 281 28.47 -1.80 19.26
C ARG A 281 28.37 -3.26 19.68
N SER A 282 28.27 -3.52 20.99
CA SER A 282 27.90 -4.86 21.46
C SER A 282 26.49 -5.22 21.00
N GLN A 283 26.23 -6.52 20.82
CA GLN A 283 24.93 -7.04 20.39
C GLN A 283 23.75 -6.49 21.21
N ASN A 284 23.85 -6.52 22.53
CA ASN A 284 22.81 -6.01 23.43
C ASN A 284 22.52 -4.51 23.21
N LYS A 285 23.57 -3.69 23.07
CA LYS A 285 23.42 -2.25 22.82
C LYS A 285 22.84 -1.99 21.42
N ALA A 286 23.24 -2.78 20.42
CA ALA A 286 22.71 -2.69 19.07
C ALA A 286 21.20 -3.02 19.02
N ILE A 287 20.80 -4.11 19.69
CA ILE A 287 19.39 -4.52 19.81
C ILE A 287 18.58 -3.44 20.53
N GLU A 288 19.03 -2.94 21.69
CA GLU A 288 18.33 -1.89 22.43
C GLU A 288 18.13 -0.63 21.58
N GLN A 289 19.17 -0.19 20.87
CA GLN A 289 19.11 0.98 20.00
C GLN A 289 18.11 0.77 18.83
N VAL A 290 18.10 -0.41 18.22
CA VAL A 290 17.15 -0.76 17.17
C VAL A 290 15.73 -0.76 17.72
N ARG A 291 15.47 -1.43 18.85
CA ARG A 291 14.15 -1.47 19.49
C ARG A 291 13.59 -0.07 19.73
N ARG A 292 14.38 0.85 20.28
CA ARG A 292 13.96 2.23 20.60
C ARG A 292 13.48 3.06 19.41
N THR A 293 13.76 2.62 18.19
CA THR A 293 13.45 3.34 16.94
C THR A 293 12.60 2.52 15.97
N THR A 294 12.17 1.31 16.38
CA THR A 294 11.34 0.42 15.56
C THR A 294 9.93 0.31 16.11
N VAL A 295 8.95 0.51 15.23
CA VAL A 295 7.52 0.30 15.44
C VAL A 295 7.10 -0.94 14.65
N PHE A 296 6.32 -1.83 15.27
CA PHE A 296 5.77 -3.01 14.62
C PHE A 296 4.25 -3.06 14.78
N THR A 297 3.54 -3.17 13.67
CA THR A 297 2.09 -3.38 13.66
C THR A 297 1.80 -4.81 13.20
N THR A 298 1.09 -5.57 14.02
CA THR A 298 0.59 -6.91 13.69
C THR A 298 -0.87 -6.83 13.25
N HIS A 299 -1.22 -7.52 12.16
CA HIS A 299 -2.59 -7.57 11.60
C HIS A 299 -3.21 -8.95 11.70
N THR A 300 -2.40 -9.96 11.99
CA THR A 300 -2.79 -11.36 11.92
C THR A 300 -3.41 -11.79 13.27
N PRO A 301 -4.70 -12.19 13.30
CA PRO A 301 -5.40 -12.51 14.54
C PRO A 301 -5.24 -13.98 14.96
N VAL A 302 -4.56 -14.81 14.16
CA VAL A 302 -4.41 -16.25 14.40
C VAL A 302 -2.95 -16.68 14.23
N GLU A 303 -2.45 -17.52 15.15
CA GLU A 303 -1.05 -17.92 15.19
C GLU A 303 -0.57 -18.59 13.88
N ALA A 304 -1.45 -19.37 13.23
CA ALA A 304 -1.17 -20.04 11.96
C ALA A 304 -0.96 -19.10 10.77
N GLY A 305 -1.41 -17.84 10.85
CA GLY A 305 -1.27 -16.87 9.76
C GLY A 305 0.11 -16.20 9.68
N HIS A 306 0.98 -16.42 10.68
CA HIS A 306 2.31 -15.81 10.72
C HIS A 306 3.37 -16.66 10.01
N ASP A 307 4.19 -15.98 9.20
CA ASP A 307 5.25 -16.63 8.41
C ASP A 307 6.31 -17.28 9.30
N ARG A 308 6.57 -18.56 9.00
CA ARG A 308 7.61 -19.38 9.64
C ARG A 308 8.47 -20.04 8.58
N TYR A 309 9.77 -20.01 8.80
CA TYR A 309 10.74 -20.64 7.92
C TYR A 309 11.56 -21.66 8.69
N GLU A 310 11.95 -22.74 8.02
CA GLU A 310 12.96 -23.66 8.55
C GLU A 310 14.22 -22.89 8.92
N MET A 311 14.72 -23.04 10.15
CA MET A 311 15.83 -22.23 10.66
C MET A 311 17.10 -22.41 9.82
N ARG A 312 17.29 -23.59 9.22
CA ARG A 312 18.39 -23.86 8.28
C ARG A 312 18.31 -22.93 7.06
N ASP A 313 17.12 -22.79 6.48
CA ASP A 313 16.91 -22.04 5.25
C ASP A 313 16.97 -20.52 5.52
N ALA A 314 16.41 -20.07 6.64
CA ALA A 314 16.54 -18.71 7.13
C ALA A 314 18.01 -18.32 7.38
N ASN A 315 18.76 -19.15 8.12
CA ASN A 315 20.19 -18.93 8.36
C ASN A 315 21.00 -18.90 7.05
N ALA A 316 20.67 -19.79 6.11
CA ALA A 316 21.31 -19.80 4.79
C ALA A 316 21.00 -18.53 4.00
N ALA A 317 19.76 -18.05 3.99
CA ALA A 317 19.35 -16.83 3.28
C ALA A 317 19.96 -15.56 3.90
N LEU A 318 20.07 -15.51 5.23
CA LEU A 318 20.60 -14.36 5.97
C LEU A 318 22.12 -14.41 6.15
N GLY A 319 22.82 -15.44 5.66
CA GLY A 319 24.25 -15.62 5.91
C GLY A 319 25.13 -14.42 5.56
N GLY A 320 24.75 -13.63 4.54
CA GLY A 320 25.41 -12.37 4.22
C GLY A 320 25.23 -11.29 5.28
N VAL A 321 24.02 -11.14 5.81
CA VAL A 321 23.68 -10.20 6.90
C VAL A 321 24.33 -10.63 8.22
N LEU A 322 24.30 -11.92 8.53
CA LEU A 322 24.90 -12.44 9.76
C LEU A 322 26.41 -12.18 9.78
N ARG A 323 27.12 -12.36 8.66
CA ARG A 323 28.54 -12.00 8.53
C ARG A 323 28.83 -10.52 8.76
N ILE A 324 27.95 -9.61 8.32
CA ILE A 324 28.12 -8.16 8.55
C ILE A 324 28.20 -7.85 10.04
N GLY A 325 27.35 -8.49 10.84
CA GLY A 325 27.29 -8.28 12.28
C GLY A 325 28.10 -9.28 13.11
N GLU A 326 28.93 -10.13 12.50
CA GLU A 326 29.60 -11.24 13.17
C GLU A 326 28.65 -12.14 13.99
N MET A 327 27.40 -12.25 13.54
CA MET A 327 26.35 -13.06 14.16
C MET A 327 26.39 -14.50 13.63
N ASN A 328 25.91 -15.43 14.43
CA ASN A 328 25.79 -16.84 14.07
C ASN A 328 24.34 -17.34 14.20
N LYS A 329 24.11 -18.62 13.89
CA LYS A 329 22.78 -19.25 13.95
C LYS A 329 22.13 -19.13 15.34
N ARG A 330 22.92 -19.21 16.43
CA ARG A 330 22.40 -19.10 17.81
C ARG A 330 21.82 -17.71 18.06
N ASP A 331 22.44 -16.67 17.52
CA ASP A 331 21.91 -15.30 17.62
C ASP A 331 20.57 -15.16 16.90
N LEU A 332 20.46 -15.76 15.70
CA LEU A 332 19.21 -15.76 14.95
C LEU A 332 18.09 -16.53 15.68
N VAL A 333 18.43 -17.68 16.29
CA VAL A 333 17.51 -18.45 17.14
C VAL A 333 17.10 -17.62 18.37
N ALA A 334 18.01 -16.92 19.02
CA ALA A 334 17.70 -16.08 20.18
C ALA A 334 16.78 -14.91 19.83
N LEU A 335 16.88 -14.38 18.62
CA LEU A 335 16.09 -13.23 18.18
C LEU A 335 14.69 -13.60 17.66
N GLY A 336 14.54 -14.73 16.97
CA GLY A 336 13.29 -15.08 16.28
C GLY A 336 12.93 -16.56 16.28
N GLY A 337 13.66 -17.38 17.04
CA GLY A 337 13.44 -18.82 17.11
C GLY A 337 12.12 -19.17 17.81
N GLU A 338 11.39 -20.13 17.23
CA GLU A 338 10.20 -20.73 17.81
C GLU A 338 10.26 -22.24 17.57
N GLN A 339 9.98 -23.04 18.61
CA GLN A 339 9.82 -24.48 18.46
C GLN A 339 8.43 -24.78 17.88
N SER A 340 8.42 -25.57 16.80
CA SER A 340 7.19 -26.12 16.24
C SER A 340 6.62 -27.25 17.10
N SER A 341 5.40 -27.68 16.81
CA SER A 341 4.76 -28.82 17.49
C SER A 341 5.49 -30.16 17.27
N SER A 342 6.27 -30.30 16.19
CA SER A 342 7.15 -31.45 15.94
C SER A 342 8.51 -31.36 16.65
N GLY A 343 8.78 -30.27 17.36
CA GLY A 343 10.05 -30.02 18.05
C GLY A 343 11.11 -29.33 17.18
N ASP A 344 10.85 -29.11 15.89
CA ASP A 344 11.79 -28.44 14.99
C ASP A 344 11.87 -26.94 15.27
N MET A 345 13.09 -26.39 15.28
CA MET A 345 13.32 -24.96 15.45
C MET A 345 13.07 -24.21 14.14
N ARG A 346 12.13 -23.27 14.17
CA ARG A 346 11.77 -22.40 13.04
C ARG A 346 12.07 -20.94 13.36
N LEU A 347 12.31 -20.14 12.32
CA LEU A 347 12.33 -18.69 12.44
C LEU A 347 10.90 -18.17 12.26
N CYS A 348 10.34 -17.56 13.30
CA CYS A 348 9.05 -16.88 13.23
C CYS A 348 9.28 -15.38 12.99
N MET A 349 8.77 -14.86 11.88
CA MET A 349 8.97 -13.46 11.49
C MET A 349 8.36 -12.49 12.51
N THR A 350 7.25 -12.87 13.14
CA THR A 350 6.60 -12.08 14.18
C THR A 350 7.43 -12.03 15.46
N VAL A 351 7.99 -13.16 15.90
CA VAL A 351 8.86 -13.20 17.09
C VAL A 351 10.09 -12.32 16.85
N LEU A 352 10.70 -12.40 15.66
CA LEU A 352 11.80 -11.51 15.27
C LEU A 352 11.39 -10.03 15.33
N ALA A 353 10.23 -9.67 14.77
CA ALA A 353 9.72 -8.31 14.78
C ALA A 353 9.43 -7.79 16.20
N LEU A 354 8.80 -8.60 17.05
CA LEU A 354 8.50 -8.29 18.45
C LEU A 354 9.80 -8.04 19.24
N ASN A 355 10.79 -8.93 19.10
CA ASN A 355 12.06 -8.81 19.81
C ASN A 355 12.92 -7.63 19.36
N LEU A 356 12.71 -7.13 18.15
CA LEU A 356 13.46 -5.98 17.60
C LEU A 356 12.65 -4.67 17.56
N SER A 357 11.49 -4.63 18.21
CA SER A 357 10.62 -3.44 18.29
C SER A 357 10.44 -2.92 19.70
N GLY A 358 10.35 -1.60 19.83
CA GLY A 358 10.09 -0.92 21.11
C GLY A 358 8.63 -0.48 21.24
N PHE A 359 7.91 -0.36 20.12
CA PHE A 359 6.49 -0.03 20.08
C PHE A 359 5.77 -1.07 19.24
N VAL A 360 4.82 -1.77 19.84
CA VAL A 360 4.03 -2.81 19.17
C VAL A 360 2.55 -2.51 19.33
N ASN A 361 1.79 -2.63 18.25
CA ASN A 361 0.35 -2.43 18.28
C ASN A 361 -0.40 -3.48 17.43
N GLY A 362 -1.56 -3.89 17.94
CA GLY A 362 -2.63 -4.45 17.13
C GLY A 362 -3.45 -3.36 16.43
N VAL A 363 -4.37 -3.79 15.58
CA VAL A 363 -5.11 -2.92 14.63
C VAL A 363 -6.54 -2.59 15.05
N SER A 364 -6.93 -3.06 16.23
CA SER A 364 -8.15 -2.72 16.96
C SER A 364 -7.92 -3.04 18.45
N LYS A 365 -8.81 -2.56 19.33
CA LYS A 365 -8.71 -2.87 20.78
C LYS A 365 -8.71 -4.37 21.03
N ILE A 366 -9.72 -5.06 20.48
CA ILE A 366 -9.85 -6.52 20.57
C ILE A 366 -8.63 -7.22 19.98
N HIS A 367 -8.13 -6.76 18.84
CA HIS A 367 -6.93 -7.36 18.23
C HIS A 367 -5.69 -7.17 19.11
N GLY A 368 -5.57 -6.03 19.79
CA GLY A 368 -4.52 -5.80 20.79
C GLY A 368 -4.58 -6.83 21.92
N ASP A 369 -5.78 -7.09 22.44
CA ASP A 369 -5.99 -8.08 23.50
C ASP A 369 -5.65 -9.51 23.03
N VAL A 370 -6.15 -9.91 21.85
CA VAL A 370 -5.83 -11.21 21.23
C VAL A 370 -4.32 -11.35 20.99
N SER A 371 -3.65 -10.29 20.53
CA SER A 371 -2.21 -10.29 20.28
C SER A 371 -1.40 -10.44 21.57
N ARG A 372 -1.83 -9.83 22.69
CA ARG A 372 -1.17 -10.03 24.00
C ARG A 372 -1.23 -11.47 24.44
N THR A 373 -2.41 -12.09 24.34
CA THR A 373 -2.60 -13.50 24.71
C THR A 373 -1.75 -14.41 23.84
N MET A 374 -1.78 -14.23 22.52
CA MET A 374 -1.03 -15.06 21.56
C MET A 374 0.49 -15.00 21.79
N TRP A 375 1.02 -13.81 22.10
CA TRP A 375 2.46 -13.56 22.16
C TRP A 375 3.03 -13.46 23.57
N GLN A 376 2.26 -13.80 24.61
CA GLN A 376 2.72 -13.75 26.00
C GLN A 376 4.06 -14.51 26.18
N LYS A 377 4.19 -15.69 25.54
CA LYS A 377 5.41 -16.53 25.59
C LYS A 377 6.69 -15.82 25.12
N VAL A 378 6.57 -14.78 24.28
CA VAL A 378 7.71 -13.99 23.78
C VAL A 378 8.20 -12.99 24.84
N TYR A 379 7.31 -12.55 25.72
CA TYR A 379 7.59 -11.56 26.76
C TYR A 379 7.77 -12.23 28.12
N ALA A 380 8.86 -12.98 28.29
CA ALA A 380 9.16 -13.67 29.55
C ALA A 380 9.19 -12.75 30.80
N GLY A 381 9.40 -11.45 30.62
CA GLY A 381 9.34 -10.43 31.69
C GLY A 381 7.94 -9.89 32.00
N ALA A 382 6.89 -10.35 31.33
CA ALA A 382 5.49 -10.00 31.58
C ALA A 382 4.76 -11.19 32.21
N PRO A 383 4.65 -11.26 33.56
CA PRO A 383 4.06 -12.42 34.23
C PRO A 383 2.59 -12.61 33.88
N THR A 384 1.86 -11.55 33.55
CA THR A 384 0.46 -11.61 33.11
C THR A 384 0.28 -11.11 31.67
N VAL A 385 -0.80 -11.55 31.01
CA VAL A 385 -1.19 -11.09 29.66
C VAL A 385 -1.37 -9.57 29.61
N GLY A 386 -1.84 -8.95 30.70
CA GLY A 386 -2.05 -7.50 30.78
C GLY A 386 -0.76 -6.68 30.77
N GLU A 387 0.37 -7.27 31.17
CA GLU A 387 1.68 -6.62 31.20
C GLU A 387 2.45 -6.76 29.87
N VAL A 388 1.94 -7.55 28.92
CA VAL A 388 2.51 -7.66 27.58
C VAL A 388 2.41 -6.29 26.89
N PRO A 389 3.54 -5.67 26.47
CA PRO A 389 3.59 -4.29 25.99
C PRO A 389 3.10 -4.12 24.54
N ILE A 390 2.08 -4.90 24.14
CA ILE A 390 1.37 -4.75 22.89
C ILE A 390 0.18 -3.82 23.15
N THR A 391 0.04 -2.77 22.35
CA THR A 391 -1.06 -1.80 22.45
C THR A 391 -2.05 -1.99 21.30
N SER A 392 -2.92 -1.01 21.06
CA SER A 392 -3.77 -0.99 19.88
C SER A 392 -3.83 0.41 19.27
N VAL A 393 -3.83 0.44 17.94
CA VAL A 393 -4.15 1.62 17.14
C VAL A 393 -5.22 1.16 16.17
N THR A 394 -6.46 1.61 16.37
CA THR A 394 -7.58 1.20 15.51
C THR A 394 -7.34 1.71 14.08
N ASN A 395 -7.39 0.81 13.11
CA ASN A 395 -7.29 1.17 11.69
C ASN A 395 -8.35 2.22 11.31
N GLY A 396 -7.98 3.09 10.38
CA GLY A 396 -8.88 4.02 9.72
C GLY A 396 -8.75 3.89 8.21
N VAL A 397 -9.59 4.65 7.50
CA VAL A 397 -9.54 4.75 6.05
C VAL A 397 -9.24 6.20 5.65
N HIS A 398 -8.58 6.39 4.51
CA HIS A 398 -8.32 7.71 3.98
C HIS A 398 -9.58 8.30 3.35
N VAL A 399 -10.26 9.21 4.06
CA VAL A 399 -11.60 9.70 3.69
C VAL A 399 -11.66 10.22 2.24
N GLY A 400 -10.64 10.95 1.78
CA GLY A 400 -10.59 11.46 0.39
C GLY A 400 -10.47 10.38 -0.67
N THR A 401 -10.05 9.15 -0.32
CA THR A 401 -10.10 7.98 -1.22
C THR A 401 -11.51 7.39 -1.27
N TRP A 402 -12.18 7.29 -0.11
CA TRP A 402 -13.35 6.42 0.06
C TRP A 402 -14.69 7.13 0.04
N LEU A 403 -14.70 8.46 0.10
CA LEU A 403 -15.92 9.25 -0.03
C LEU A 403 -16.07 9.79 -1.45
N ASP A 404 -17.20 9.48 -2.09
CA ASP A 404 -17.51 10.02 -3.42
C ASP A 404 -17.65 11.57 -3.36
N PRO A 405 -17.13 12.32 -4.34
CA PRO A 405 -17.23 13.79 -4.38
C PRO A 405 -18.66 14.33 -4.30
N LEU A 406 -19.66 13.59 -4.79
CA LEU A 406 -21.08 13.94 -4.65
C LEU A 406 -21.52 13.87 -3.18
N ALA A 407 -21.05 12.86 -2.44
CA ALA A 407 -21.32 12.71 -1.02
C ALA A 407 -20.60 13.79 -0.20
N GLU A 408 -19.34 14.10 -0.53
CA GLU A 408 -18.62 15.21 0.12
C GLU A 408 -19.37 16.54 -0.06
N SER A 409 -19.76 16.86 -1.30
CA SER A 409 -20.51 18.08 -1.62
C SER A 409 -21.85 18.13 -0.88
N PHE A 410 -22.55 17.00 -0.80
CA PHE A 410 -23.79 16.87 -0.04
C PHE A 410 -23.58 17.18 1.45
N TRP A 411 -22.62 16.53 2.11
CA TRP A 411 -22.38 16.75 3.54
C TRP A 411 -21.91 18.17 3.86
N GLN A 412 -21.15 18.79 2.95
CA GLN A 412 -20.78 20.19 3.06
C GLN A 412 -21.99 21.11 2.95
N LYS A 413 -22.92 20.85 2.02
CA LYS A 413 -24.11 21.66 1.81
C LYS A 413 -25.14 21.48 2.93
N GLU A 414 -25.53 20.24 3.22
CA GLU A 414 -26.65 19.92 4.10
C GLU A 414 -26.27 19.98 5.59
N ALA A 415 -25.03 19.63 5.96
CA ALA A 415 -24.60 19.55 7.36
C ALA A 415 -23.41 20.47 7.70
N ARG A 416 -22.91 21.26 6.74
CA ARG A 416 -21.69 22.09 6.88
C ARG A 416 -20.47 21.27 7.36
N ILE A 417 -20.44 19.98 7.05
CA ILE A 417 -19.35 19.06 7.38
C ILE A 417 -18.25 19.26 6.35
N ARG A 418 -17.07 19.67 6.81
CA ARG A 418 -15.87 19.81 5.98
C ARG A 418 -14.85 18.77 6.39
N LEU A 419 -14.44 17.94 5.45
CA LEU A 419 -13.54 16.80 5.67
C LEU A 419 -12.09 17.27 5.70
N THR A 420 -11.77 18.04 6.73
CA THR A 420 -10.40 18.47 7.00
C THR A 420 -9.74 17.52 7.99
N HIS A 421 -8.47 17.74 8.31
CA HIS A 421 -7.76 17.01 9.36
C HIS A 421 -8.43 17.07 10.75
N SER A 422 -9.37 18.00 10.99
CA SER A 422 -10.15 18.04 12.23
C SER A 422 -11.38 17.13 12.22
N ALA A 423 -11.70 16.49 11.09
CA ALA A 423 -12.81 15.56 10.94
C ALA A 423 -12.43 14.16 11.49
N VAL A 424 -11.90 14.13 12.71
CA VAL A 424 -11.63 12.89 13.45
C VAL A 424 -12.95 12.25 13.90
N PRO A 425 -13.03 10.93 14.15
CA PRO A 425 -14.28 10.25 14.50
C PRO A 425 -15.01 10.86 15.71
N SER A 426 -14.29 11.43 16.68
CA SER A 426 -14.85 12.08 17.87
C SER A 426 -15.29 13.53 17.66
N ALA A 427 -15.15 14.08 16.46
CA ALA A 427 -15.44 15.49 16.20
C ALA A 427 -16.94 15.79 16.34
N HIS A 428 -17.27 16.87 17.07
CA HIS A 428 -18.67 17.27 17.30
C HIS A 428 -19.44 17.56 16.01
N MET A 429 -18.73 17.90 14.93
CA MET A 429 -19.31 18.19 13.63
C MET A 429 -20.20 17.08 13.07
N TRP A 430 -19.97 15.82 13.46
CA TRP A 430 -20.74 14.66 13.00
C TRP A 430 -22.18 14.64 13.52
N LYS A 431 -22.46 15.25 14.69
CA LYS A 431 -23.83 15.35 15.22
C LYS A 431 -24.77 16.10 14.27
N ARG A 432 -24.23 16.99 13.43
CA ARG A 432 -25.03 17.71 12.42
C ARG A 432 -25.58 16.80 11.33
N ALA A 433 -24.99 15.61 11.13
CA ALA A 433 -25.51 14.63 10.18
C ALA A 433 -26.87 14.06 10.61
N GLU A 434 -27.17 14.01 11.92
CA GLU A 434 -28.44 13.51 12.46
C GLU A 434 -29.63 14.41 12.09
N GLY A 435 -29.38 15.69 11.80
CA GLY A 435 -30.40 16.66 11.42
C GLY A 435 -30.61 16.81 9.92
N VAL A 436 -29.96 15.98 9.09
CA VAL A 436 -30.10 16.05 7.63
C VAL A 436 -31.45 15.50 7.19
N ASP A 437 -32.09 16.17 6.22
CA ASP A 437 -33.35 15.73 5.64
C ASP A 437 -33.23 14.31 5.04
N ALA A 438 -34.10 13.41 5.49
CA ALA A 438 -34.07 12.01 5.11
C ALA A 438 -34.33 11.80 3.62
N ALA A 439 -35.19 12.63 3.00
CA ALA A 439 -35.49 12.53 1.57
C ALA A 439 -34.29 12.95 0.72
N ALA A 440 -33.60 14.03 1.09
CA ALA A 440 -32.36 14.47 0.46
C ALA A 440 -31.24 13.43 0.59
N PHE A 441 -31.05 12.84 1.77
CA PHE A 441 -30.08 11.76 1.97
C PHE A 441 -30.43 10.51 1.15
N TRP A 442 -31.71 10.13 1.10
CA TRP A 442 -32.17 9.02 0.27
C TRP A 442 -31.93 9.28 -1.22
N ALA A 443 -32.14 10.52 -1.70
CA ALA A 443 -31.84 10.90 -3.08
C ALA A 443 -30.34 10.74 -3.41
N LEU A 444 -29.44 11.15 -2.51
CA LEU A 444 -28.00 10.89 -2.66
C LEU A 444 -27.72 9.38 -2.74
N ARG A 445 -28.29 8.58 -1.84
CA ARG A 445 -28.09 7.12 -1.81
C ARG A 445 -28.59 6.44 -3.09
N ARG A 446 -29.76 6.85 -3.62
CA ARG A 446 -30.29 6.35 -4.90
C ARG A 446 -29.33 6.66 -6.04
N ARG A 447 -28.89 7.91 -6.17
CA ARG A 447 -27.94 8.32 -7.22
C ARG A 447 -26.64 7.53 -7.18
N LEU A 448 -26.07 7.30 -6.00
CA LEU A 448 -24.85 6.50 -5.85
C LEU A 448 -25.09 5.02 -6.20
N ARG A 449 -26.27 4.47 -5.87
CA ARG A 449 -26.65 3.09 -6.22
C ARG A 449 -26.85 2.90 -7.72
N GLU A 450 -27.53 3.85 -8.38
CA GLU A 450 -27.68 3.86 -9.84
C GLU A 450 -26.32 3.83 -10.55
N ARG A 451 -25.35 4.63 -10.07
CA ARG A 451 -23.97 4.61 -10.59
C ARG A 451 -23.30 3.24 -10.40
N LEU A 452 -23.41 2.64 -9.20
CA LEU A 452 -22.87 1.31 -8.93
C LEU A 452 -23.46 0.26 -9.87
N ILE A 453 -24.79 0.23 -10.01
CA ILE A 453 -25.49 -0.75 -10.85
C ILE A 453 -25.11 -0.57 -12.32
N TRP A 454 -24.99 0.67 -12.79
CA TRP A 454 -24.49 0.95 -14.12
C TRP A 454 -23.08 0.37 -14.33
N ILE A 455 -22.15 0.60 -13.39
CA ILE A 455 -20.77 0.06 -13.46
C ILE A 455 -20.80 -1.48 -13.49
N VAL A 456 -21.62 -2.12 -12.65
CA VAL A 456 -21.72 -3.58 -12.60
C VAL A 456 -22.27 -4.13 -13.92
N ARG A 457 -23.39 -3.59 -14.42
CA ARG A 457 -23.98 -3.98 -15.71
C ARG A 457 -22.97 -3.82 -16.85
N TYR A 458 -22.29 -2.67 -16.90
CA TYR A 458 -21.26 -2.40 -17.91
C TYR A 458 -20.13 -3.44 -17.86
N ARG A 459 -19.57 -3.72 -16.68
CA ARG A 459 -18.49 -4.71 -16.51
C ARG A 459 -18.96 -6.13 -16.84
N GLN A 460 -20.19 -6.50 -16.50
CA GLN A 460 -20.75 -7.80 -16.85
C GLN A 460 -20.92 -7.96 -18.36
N VAL A 461 -21.37 -6.92 -19.07
CA VAL A 461 -21.44 -6.92 -20.55
C VAL A 461 -20.05 -7.08 -21.16
N LEU A 462 -19.04 -6.36 -20.66
CA LEU A 462 -17.66 -6.53 -21.13
C LEU A 462 -17.14 -7.95 -20.89
N GLN A 463 -17.44 -8.54 -19.75
CA GLN A 463 -17.05 -9.91 -19.43
C GLN A 463 -17.75 -10.93 -20.35
N ALA A 464 -19.06 -10.77 -20.58
CA ALA A 464 -19.83 -11.61 -21.49
C ALA A 464 -19.31 -11.52 -22.93
N ARG A 465 -19.00 -10.33 -23.42
CA ARG A 465 -18.36 -10.14 -24.73
C ARG A 465 -17.04 -10.90 -24.85
N ARG A 466 -16.19 -10.87 -23.82
CA ARG A 466 -14.92 -11.63 -23.81
C ARG A 466 -15.11 -13.15 -23.84
N ARG A 467 -16.26 -13.65 -23.39
CA ARG A 467 -16.63 -15.07 -23.49
C ARG A 467 -17.27 -15.45 -24.83
N GLY A 468 -17.47 -14.48 -25.74
CA GLY A 468 -18.13 -14.72 -27.03
C GLY A 468 -19.66 -14.76 -26.95
N ALA A 469 -20.26 -14.14 -25.93
CA ALA A 469 -21.72 -14.08 -25.76
C ALA A 469 -22.42 -13.43 -26.95
N GLY A 470 -23.54 -14.03 -27.38
CA GLY A 470 -24.38 -13.50 -28.45
C GLY A 470 -25.22 -12.27 -28.04
N PRO A 471 -25.84 -11.55 -28.99
CA PRO A 471 -26.57 -10.31 -28.71
C PRO A 471 -27.67 -10.42 -27.63
N ALA A 472 -28.38 -11.55 -27.58
CA ALA A 472 -29.44 -11.78 -26.59
C ALA A 472 -28.90 -11.88 -25.15
N GLU A 473 -27.80 -12.61 -24.94
CA GLU A 473 -27.15 -12.71 -23.63
C GLU A 473 -26.60 -11.34 -23.20
N LEU A 474 -25.97 -10.59 -24.11
CA LEU A 474 -25.48 -9.24 -23.80
C LEU A 474 -26.61 -8.30 -23.37
N ALA A 475 -27.76 -8.36 -24.05
CA ALA A 475 -28.93 -7.57 -23.70
C ALA A 475 -29.53 -7.98 -22.34
N ALA A 476 -29.55 -9.28 -22.03
CA ALA A 476 -30.03 -9.78 -20.74
C ALA A 476 -29.12 -9.35 -19.58
N VAL A 477 -27.81 -9.53 -19.74
CA VAL A 477 -26.80 -9.12 -18.74
C VAL A 477 -26.82 -7.61 -18.51
N GLY A 478 -26.99 -6.81 -19.58
CA GLY A 478 -27.11 -5.36 -19.47
C GLY A 478 -28.33 -4.86 -18.68
N LYS A 479 -29.33 -5.73 -18.43
CA LYS A 479 -30.52 -5.44 -17.62
C LYS A 479 -30.43 -6.00 -16.19
N GLY A 480 -29.38 -6.71 -15.83
CA GLY A 480 -29.22 -7.31 -14.50
C GLY A 480 -29.11 -6.27 -13.38
N LEU A 481 -29.60 -6.59 -12.17
CA LEU A 481 -29.69 -5.73 -10.97
C LEU A 481 -30.56 -4.48 -11.15
N ASP A 482 -31.47 -4.20 -10.22
CA ASP A 482 -32.41 -3.07 -10.29
C ASP A 482 -32.07 -2.00 -9.24
N PRO A 483 -31.91 -0.71 -9.60
CA PRO A 483 -31.63 0.37 -8.64
C PRO A 483 -32.74 0.61 -7.60
N ASP A 484 -33.97 0.21 -7.88
CA ASP A 484 -35.10 0.35 -6.96
C ASP A 484 -35.22 -0.85 -5.99
N VAL A 485 -34.40 -1.89 -6.18
CA VAL A 485 -34.36 -3.07 -5.30
C VAL A 485 -33.24 -2.95 -4.27
N LEU A 486 -33.49 -3.51 -3.07
CA LEU A 486 -32.48 -3.61 -2.01
C LEU A 486 -31.23 -4.34 -2.54
N THR A 487 -30.12 -3.61 -2.62
CA THR A 487 -28.83 -4.14 -3.07
C THR A 487 -27.96 -4.51 -1.87
N ILE A 488 -27.62 -5.78 -1.73
CA ILE A 488 -26.68 -6.29 -0.71
C ILE A 488 -25.37 -6.64 -1.41
N GLY A 489 -24.27 -6.01 -1.00
CA GLY A 489 -22.94 -6.19 -1.59
C GLY A 489 -21.95 -6.78 -0.60
N PHE A 490 -21.13 -7.72 -1.06
CA PHE A 490 -20.08 -8.33 -0.26
C PHE A 490 -18.78 -8.42 -1.06
N ALA A 491 -17.72 -7.78 -0.56
CA ALA A 491 -16.42 -7.74 -1.22
C ALA A 491 -15.31 -7.97 -0.19
N ARG A 492 -14.81 -9.20 -0.11
CA ARG A 492 -13.63 -9.58 0.69
C ARG A 492 -12.89 -10.73 0.02
N VAL A 493 -11.64 -10.95 0.44
CA VAL A 493 -10.88 -12.13 0.01
C VAL A 493 -11.59 -13.40 0.50
N TRP A 494 -11.73 -14.38 -0.37
CA TRP A 494 -12.24 -15.70 0.00
C TRP A 494 -11.16 -16.46 0.78
N GLN A 495 -11.40 -16.68 2.07
CA GLN A 495 -10.57 -17.53 2.93
C GLN A 495 -11.48 -18.42 3.77
N CYS A 496 -11.26 -19.73 3.70
CA CYS A 496 -11.91 -20.69 4.59
C CYS A 496 -11.26 -20.60 5.97
N ILE A 497 -11.74 -19.69 6.80
CA ILE A 497 -11.37 -19.67 8.21
C ILE A 497 -12.42 -20.54 8.91
N SER A 498 -12.08 -21.83 9.08
CA SER A 498 -12.82 -22.90 9.79
C SER A 498 -14.21 -23.30 9.24
N GLY A 499 -14.27 -24.44 8.53
CA GLY A 499 -15.49 -25.24 8.30
C GLY A 499 -15.92 -25.40 6.83
N PRO A 500 -16.68 -26.47 6.46
CA PRO A 500 -17.11 -26.74 5.08
C PRO A 500 -18.25 -25.85 4.57
N THR A 501 -18.84 -25.01 5.42
CA THR A 501 -20.01 -24.19 5.09
C THR A 501 -19.60 -22.73 4.94
N CYS A 502 -19.29 -22.33 3.72
CA CYS A 502 -18.99 -20.94 3.38
C CYS A 502 -20.21 -20.32 2.67
N CYS A 503 -21.26 -20.05 3.45
CA CYS A 503 -22.39 -19.22 3.04
C CYS A 503 -22.71 -18.28 4.20
N PHE A 504 -22.79 -16.98 3.89
CA PHE A 504 -23.43 -15.91 4.66
C PHE A 504 -23.74 -16.23 6.14
N GLN A 505 -22.83 -15.88 7.05
CA GLN A 505 -23.22 -15.49 8.40
C GLN A 505 -23.06 -13.97 8.49
N ILE A 506 -24.21 -13.31 8.65
CA ILE A 506 -24.38 -11.87 8.91
C ILE A 506 -23.91 -11.58 10.33
#